data_AF-A0AAD4W5U0-F1
#
_entry.id   AF-A0AAD4W5U0-F1
#
_cell.length_a   1.000
_cell.length_b   1.000
_cell.length_c   1.000
_cell.angle_alpha   90.00
_cell.angle_beta   90.00
_cell.angle_gamma   90.00
#
_symmetry.space_group_name_H-M   'P 1'
#
loop_
_entity.id
_entity.type
_entity.pdbx_description
1 polymer ?
#
loop_
_entity_poly.entity_id
_entity_poly.type
_entity_poly.pdbx_seq_one_letter_code
_entity_poly.pdbx_strand_id
1 'polypeptide(L)'
;MGRHIHIEFLAQPSTQAPLICTIDHSPTWMDPILQFLQNQTLPANPAEVRRVRHRSARYLVINGSLYKRGFSLPYLRCLTPEEGHYVLREIHEGICGNHSGARSLAHKAIRQGYFWPSLHTDAQAFTQKCDKCQRFANIPQLPAEPLTAMVSPWPFAQWGLDLIRPMPEGKGQVKYAVVAVDYFTKWAEGRGPGHYHRGSHRIFCLAKHRMSLRHPQLHRHRQWPSI
;
A
#
# COMPACT_ATOMS: atom_id res chain seq x y z
N MET A 1 -25.18 33.40 43.14
CA MET A 1 -23.81 32.86 43.00
C MET A 1 -23.15 33.54 41.82
N GLY A 2 -22.38 34.61 42.05
CA GLY A 2 -21.68 35.34 40.98
C GLY A 2 -20.37 34.66 40.64
N ARG A 3 -20.08 34.47 39.35
CA ARG A 3 -18.80 33.93 38.88
C ARG A 3 -17.71 34.99 39.07
N HIS A 4 -16.69 34.65 39.85
CA HIS A 4 -15.46 35.44 39.95
C HIS A 4 -14.56 35.06 38.77
N ILE A 5 -14.18 36.06 37.96
CA ILE A 5 -13.21 35.88 36.87
C ILE A 5 -11.90 36.46 37.37
N HIS A 6 -10.87 35.62 37.46
CA HIS A 6 -9.51 36.07 37.74
C HIS A 6 -8.89 36.59 36.44
N ILE A 7 -8.55 37.87 36.44
CA ILE A 7 -7.80 38.51 35.35
C ILE A 7 -6.39 38.73 35.89
N GLU A 8 -5.42 38.09 35.24
CA GLU A 8 -4.00 38.28 35.53
C GLU A 8 -3.43 39.30 34.55
N PHE A 9 -2.95 40.43 35.08
CA PHE A 9 -2.31 41.48 34.30
C PHE A 9 -0.82 41.19 34.20
N LEU A 10 -0.36 40.77 33.03
CA LEU A 10 1.07 40.57 32.76
C LEU A 10 1.75 41.93 32.60
N ALA A 11 2.74 42.23 33.44
CA ALA A 11 3.49 43.49 33.43
C ALA A 11 4.43 43.64 32.22
N GLN A 12 4.68 42.54 31.50
CA GLN A 12 5.49 42.51 30.29
C GLN A 12 4.73 41.71 29.21
N PRO A 13 4.79 42.12 27.93
CA PRO A 13 4.20 41.34 26.85
C PRO A 13 4.81 39.93 26.84
N SER A 14 3.96 38.90 26.70
CA SER A 14 4.40 37.49 26.67
C SER A 14 5.28 37.16 25.46
N THR A 15 5.34 38.05 24.47
CA THR A 15 6.19 37.95 23.29
C THR A 15 7.35 38.94 23.38
N GLN A 16 8.55 38.43 23.69
CA GLN A 16 9.78 39.22 23.81
C GLN A 16 10.50 39.49 22.48
N ALA A 17 10.04 38.92 21.37
CA ALA A 17 10.62 39.12 20.04
C ALA A 17 9.51 39.35 19.00
N PRO A 18 9.58 40.40 18.17
CA PRO A 18 8.80 40.43 16.96
C PRO A 18 9.21 39.22 16.11
N LEU A 19 8.25 38.37 15.75
CA LEU A 19 8.41 37.41 14.66
C LEU A 19 8.57 38.21 13.37
N ILE A 20 9.80 38.63 13.08
CA ILE A 20 10.15 39.24 11.81
C ILE A 20 10.19 38.09 10.81
N CYS A 21 9.10 37.89 10.06
CA CYS A 21 9.12 37.05 8.87
C CYS A 21 10.02 37.74 7.85
N THR A 22 11.30 37.37 7.82
CA THR A 22 12.19 37.76 6.72
C THR A 22 11.61 37.19 5.44
N ILE A 23 11.25 38.07 4.50
CA ILE A 23 10.81 37.67 3.17
C ILE A 23 12.05 37.10 2.49
N ASP A 24 12.11 35.77 2.36
CA ASP A 24 13.19 35.13 1.61
C ASP A 24 12.99 35.46 0.12
N HIS A 25 13.99 36.10 -0.47
CA HIS A 25 14.02 36.47 -1.89
C HIS A 25 14.81 35.44 -2.72
N SER A 26 14.97 34.22 -2.20
CA SER A 26 15.65 33.15 -2.90
C SER A 26 14.94 32.86 -4.24
N PRO A 27 15.71 32.71 -5.34
CA PRO A 27 15.11 32.55 -6.65
C PRO A 27 14.38 31.21 -6.73
N THR A 28 13.12 31.24 -7.12
CA THR A 28 12.25 30.07 -7.23
C THR A 28 12.08 29.62 -8.68
N TRP A 29 11.56 28.40 -8.86
CA TRP A 29 11.18 27.89 -10.18
C TRP A 29 10.12 28.76 -10.89
N MET A 30 9.40 29.60 -10.15
CA MET A 30 8.33 30.47 -10.66
C MET A 30 8.88 31.73 -11.33
N ASP A 31 10.04 32.21 -10.90
CA ASP A 31 10.54 33.53 -11.28
C ASP A 31 10.68 33.72 -12.80
N PRO A 32 11.26 32.77 -13.57
CA PRO A 32 11.37 32.94 -15.02
C PRO A 32 10.01 33.04 -15.71
N ILE A 33 8.98 32.42 -15.13
CA ILE A 33 7.60 32.45 -15.66
C ILE A 33 6.95 33.77 -15.28
N LEU A 34 7.07 34.20 -14.02
CA LEU A 34 6.53 35.46 -13.52
C LEU A 34 7.14 36.66 -14.26
N GLN A 35 8.47 36.70 -14.37
CA GLN A 35 9.20 37.77 -15.04
C GLN A 35 8.77 37.89 -16.51
N PHE A 36 8.60 36.76 -17.20
CA PHE A 36 8.11 36.75 -18.58
C PHE A 36 6.65 37.22 -18.69
N LEU A 37 5.76 36.74 -17.82
CA LEU A 37 4.34 37.09 -17.87
C LEU A 37 4.06 38.55 -17.47
N GLN A 38 4.85 39.12 -16.56
CA GLN A 38 4.69 40.50 -16.09
C GLN A 38 5.46 41.50 -16.96
N ASN A 39 6.72 41.22 -17.27
CA ASN A 39 7.64 42.21 -17.84
C ASN A 39 8.06 41.88 -19.28
N GLN A 40 7.59 40.77 -19.86
CA GLN A 40 8.03 40.27 -21.17
C GLN A 40 9.55 40.04 -21.30
N THR A 41 10.25 39.93 -20.16
CA THR A 41 11.70 39.70 -20.13
C THR A 41 12.02 38.28 -20.54
N LEU A 42 13.04 38.13 -21.38
CA LEU A 42 13.45 36.86 -21.94
C LEU A 42 14.95 36.66 -21.72
N PRO A 43 15.41 35.42 -21.46
CA PRO A 43 16.83 35.12 -21.35
C PRO A 43 17.54 35.31 -22.69
N ALA A 44 18.86 35.54 -22.65
CA ALA A 44 19.65 35.77 -23.87
C ALA A 44 19.72 34.54 -24.80
N ASN A 45 19.65 33.32 -24.24
CA ASN A 45 19.76 32.09 -25.01
C ASN A 45 18.45 31.76 -25.77
N PRO A 46 18.46 31.64 -27.11
CA PRO A 46 17.27 31.34 -27.91
C PRO A 46 16.52 30.05 -27.51
N ALA A 47 17.24 29.01 -27.07
CA ALA A 47 16.63 27.77 -26.63
C ALA A 47 15.83 27.96 -25.33
N GLU A 48 16.38 28.75 -24.41
CA GLU A 48 15.72 29.10 -23.15
C GLU A 48 14.51 30.01 -23.37
N VAL A 49 14.59 30.95 -24.33
CA VAL A 49 13.44 31.76 -24.75
C VAL A 49 12.27 30.87 -25.19
N ARG A 50 12.54 29.91 -26.07
CA ARG A 50 11.51 28.98 -26.55
C ARG A 50 10.92 28.17 -25.40
N ARG A 51 11.77 27.72 -24.47
CA ARG A 51 11.38 26.93 -23.29
C ARG A 51 10.47 27.73 -22.35
N VAL A 52 10.84 28.96 -22.02
CA VAL A 52 10.04 29.85 -21.15
C VAL A 52 8.71 30.18 -21.81
N ARG A 53 8.69 30.60 -23.08
CA ARG A 53 7.44 30.90 -23.81
C ARG A 53 6.46 29.72 -23.81
N HIS A 54 6.95 28.54 -24.17
CA HIS A 54 6.15 27.33 -24.20
C HIS A 54 5.60 26.96 -22.81
N ARG A 55 6.44 27.06 -21.76
CA ARG A 55 6.04 26.75 -20.39
C ARG A 55 5.01 27.74 -19.87
N SER A 56 5.24 29.05 -20.07
CA SER A 56 4.40 30.15 -19.58
C SER A 56 2.99 30.14 -20.17
N ALA A 57 2.77 29.56 -21.35
CA ALA A 57 1.44 29.39 -21.93
C ALA A 57 0.47 28.61 -21.03
N ARG A 58 1.00 27.78 -20.11
CA ARG A 58 0.20 27.00 -19.16
C ARG A 58 -0.13 27.74 -17.87
N TYR A 59 0.33 28.97 -17.72
CA TYR A 59 0.20 29.76 -16.50
C TYR A 59 -0.43 31.12 -16.78
N LEU A 60 -0.85 31.77 -15.70
CA LEU A 60 -1.40 33.13 -15.68
C LEU A 60 -1.13 33.75 -14.31
N VAL A 61 -1.15 35.08 -14.24
CA VAL A 61 -0.96 35.82 -12.99
C VAL A 61 -2.30 36.44 -12.59
N ILE A 62 -2.73 36.21 -11.34
CA ILE A 62 -3.91 36.86 -10.73
C ILE A 62 -3.45 37.47 -9.41
N ASN A 63 -3.70 38.77 -9.22
CA ASN A 63 -3.36 39.50 -7.99
C ASN A 63 -1.90 39.28 -7.55
N GLY A 64 -0.96 39.31 -8.51
CA GLY A 64 0.47 39.08 -8.26
C GLY A 64 0.87 37.62 -8.00
N SER A 65 -0.07 36.68 -7.90
CA SER A 65 0.22 35.25 -7.68
C SER A 65 0.18 34.46 -8.98
N LEU A 66 1.09 33.49 -9.13
CA LEU A 66 1.14 32.60 -10.30
C LEU A 66 0.11 31.48 -10.15
N TYR A 67 -0.66 31.23 -11.21
CA TYR A 67 -1.63 30.13 -11.29
C TYR A 67 -1.36 29.27 -12.51
N LYS A 68 -1.48 27.96 -12.33
CA LYS A 68 -1.43 26.98 -13.41
C LYS A 68 -2.83 26.70 -13.96
N ARG A 69 -2.95 26.70 -15.28
CA ARG A 69 -4.15 26.26 -16.00
C ARG A 69 -4.35 24.73 -15.83
N GLY A 70 -5.49 24.37 -15.26
CA GLY A 70 -5.99 22.99 -15.20
C GLY A 70 -6.72 22.60 -16.49
N PHE A 71 -6.96 21.30 -16.68
CA PHE A 71 -7.75 20.81 -17.83
C PHE A 71 -9.26 21.04 -17.61
N SER A 72 -9.75 20.74 -16.41
CA SER A 72 -11.05 21.13 -15.89
C SER A 72 -10.82 22.03 -14.68
N LEU A 73 -11.43 23.22 -14.66
CA LEU A 73 -11.37 24.20 -13.56
C LEU A 73 -11.45 23.54 -12.15
N PRO A 74 -10.86 24.14 -11.10
CA PRO A 74 -10.32 25.51 -10.99
C PRO A 74 -8.82 25.67 -11.33
N TYR A 75 -8.35 26.92 -11.40
CA TYR A 75 -6.93 27.25 -11.48
C TYR A 75 -6.19 26.78 -10.22
N LEU A 76 -4.96 26.30 -10.39
CA LEU A 76 -4.14 25.84 -9.27
C LEU A 76 -3.14 26.94 -8.92
N ARG A 77 -3.16 27.43 -7.68
CA ARG A 77 -2.16 28.36 -7.16
C ARG A 77 -0.80 27.67 -7.13
N CYS A 78 0.19 28.28 -7.76
CA CYS A 78 1.56 27.83 -7.72
C CYS A 78 2.18 28.17 -6.36
N LEU A 79 2.91 27.23 -5.78
CA LEU A 79 3.57 27.41 -4.49
C LEU A 79 5.10 27.39 -4.62
N THR A 80 5.76 28.10 -3.71
CA THR A 80 7.21 27.93 -3.48
C THR A 80 7.50 26.55 -2.86
N PRO A 81 8.75 26.07 -2.89
CA PRO A 81 9.13 24.84 -2.19
C PRO A 81 8.75 24.85 -0.69
N GLU A 82 8.91 25.99 -0.02
CA GLU A 82 8.62 26.17 1.40
C GLU A 82 7.11 26.10 1.67
N GLU A 83 6.31 26.85 0.90
CA GLU A 83 4.85 26.81 0.95
C GLU A 83 4.33 25.39 0.64
N GLY A 84 4.90 24.73 -0.37
CA GLY A 84 4.54 23.36 -0.76
C GLY A 84 4.81 22.37 0.37
N HIS A 85 5.96 22.47 1.03
CA HIS A 85 6.29 21.63 2.18
C HIS A 85 5.33 21.86 3.35
N TYR A 86 4.97 23.11 3.63
CA TYR A 86 3.97 23.45 4.65
C TYR A 86 2.61 22.81 4.32
N VAL A 87 2.13 22.96 3.07
CA VAL A 87 0.86 22.35 2.64
C VAL A 87 0.88 20.83 2.75
N LEU A 88 1.98 20.17 2.38
CA LEU A 88 2.11 18.71 2.54
C LEU A 88 2.01 18.32 4.02
N ARG A 89 2.68 19.06 4.92
CA ARG A 89 2.64 18.83 6.36
C ARG A 89 1.23 19.00 6.91
N GLU A 90 0.53 20.09 6.60
CA GLU A 90 -0.82 20.33 7.08
C GLU A 90 -1.82 19.27 6.61
N ILE A 91 -1.75 18.85 5.34
CA ILE A 91 -2.65 17.81 4.81
C ILE A 91 -2.34 16.43 5.41
N HIS A 92 -1.07 16.14 5.68
CA HIS A 92 -0.63 14.82 6.16
C HIS A 92 -0.75 14.68 7.69
N GLU A 93 -0.32 15.70 8.44
CA GLU A 93 -0.11 15.69 9.90
C GLU A 93 -0.92 16.75 10.65
N GLY A 94 -1.62 17.65 9.95
CA GLY A 94 -2.42 18.69 10.58
C GLY A 94 -3.61 18.14 11.38
N ILE A 95 -4.47 19.03 11.87
CA ILE A 95 -5.60 18.68 12.76
C ILE A 95 -6.52 17.63 12.13
N CYS A 96 -6.74 17.73 10.82
CA CYS A 96 -7.52 16.79 10.02
C CYS A 96 -6.62 15.86 9.16
N GLY A 97 -5.35 15.75 9.51
CA GLY A 97 -4.36 14.91 8.85
C GLY A 97 -4.72 13.43 9.02
N ASN A 98 -4.63 12.68 7.92
CA ASN A 98 -5.02 11.27 7.90
C ASN A 98 -3.87 10.32 7.53
N HIS A 99 -2.62 10.82 7.57
CA HIS A 99 -1.44 10.04 7.23
C HIS A 99 -1.53 9.33 5.86
N SER A 100 -2.23 9.93 4.89
CA SER A 100 -2.42 9.31 3.59
C SER A 100 -1.11 9.13 2.84
N GLY A 101 -0.98 8.01 2.12
CA GLY A 101 0.18 7.73 1.27
C GLY A 101 0.42 8.78 0.18
N ALA A 102 1.63 8.77 -0.39
CA ALA A 102 2.16 9.79 -1.29
C ALA A 102 1.21 10.22 -2.42
N ARG A 103 0.65 9.26 -3.16
CA ARG A 103 -0.25 9.55 -4.29
C ARG A 103 -1.51 10.29 -3.85
N SER A 104 -2.12 9.83 -2.75
CA SER A 104 -3.32 10.45 -2.18
C SER A 104 -3.02 11.83 -1.63
N LEU A 105 -1.87 12.01 -0.99
CA LEU A 105 -1.41 13.30 -0.49
C LEU A 105 -1.24 14.33 -1.61
N ALA A 106 -0.53 13.96 -2.70
CA ALA A 106 -0.37 14.82 -3.87
C ALA A 106 -1.72 15.18 -4.52
N HIS A 107 -2.62 14.20 -4.67
CA HIS A 107 -3.95 14.43 -5.21
C HIS A 107 -4.80 15.36 -4.33
N LYS A 108 -4.68 15.25 -3.01
CA LYS A 108 -5.35 16.17 -2.08
C LYS A 108 -4.84 17.59 -2.25
N ALA A 109 -3.52 17.81 -2.35
CA ALA A 109 -2.97 19.15 -2.61
C ALA A 109 -3.52 19.76 -3.91
N ILE A 110 -3.60 18.96 -4.99
CA ILE A 110 -4.21 19.41 -6.26
C ILE A 110 -5.70 19.73 -6.08
N ARG A 111 -6.46 18.89 -5.38
CA ARG A 111 -7.89 19.12 -5.12
C ARG A 111 -8.15 20.37 -4.28
N GLN A 112 -7.22 20.71 -3.38
CA GLN A 112 -7.26 21.97 -2.62
C GLN A 112 -6.84 23.19 -3.45
N GLY A 113 -6.45 23.00 -4.71
CA GLY A 113 -6.10 24.10 -5.61
C GLY A 113 -4.62 24.48 -5.59
N TYR A 114 -3.72 23.63 -5.12
CA TYR A 114 -2.29 23.91 -5.06
C TYR A 114 -1.48 23.12 -6.11
N PHE A 115 -0.39 23.72 -6.59
CA PHE A 115 0.51 23.09 -7.55
C PHE A 115 1.96 23.52 -7.41
N TRP A 116 2.88 22.60 -7.64
CA TRP A 116 4.28 22.88 -7.96
C TRP A 116 4.88 21.70 -8.76
N PRO A 117 5.97 21.89 -9.52
CA PRO A 117 6.48 20.88 -10.46
C PRO A 117 6.87 19.55 -9.80
N SER A 118 7.45 19.58 -8.60
CA SER A 118 7.93 18.43 -7.85
C SER A 118 6.90 17.85 -6.87
N LEU A 119 5.62 18.25 -6.95
CA LEU A 119 4.58 17.84 -6.00
C LEU A 119 4.54 16.34 -5.69
N HIS A 120 4.60 15.50 -6.72
CA HIS A 120 4.55 14.05 -6.53
C HIS A 120 5.80 13.48 -5.85
N THR A 121 6.98 13.96 -6.25
CA THR A 121 8.25 13.52 -5.66
C THR A 121 8.38 13.99 -4.21
N ASP A 122 7.93 15.21 -3.94
CA ASP A 122 8.00 15.80 -2.59
C ASP A 122 7.01 15.10 -1.66
N ALA A 123 5.79 14.81 -2.12
CA ALA A 123 4.82 14.02 -1.34
C ALA A 123 5.35 12.60 -1.03
N GLN A 124 6.05 11.97 -1.98
CA GLN A 124 6.69 10.69 -1.75
C GLN A 124 7.80 10.78 -0.70
N ALA A 125 8.74 11.72 -0.88
CA ALA A 125 9.82 11.92 0.07
C ALA A 125 9.30 12.27 1.47
N PHE A 126 8.23 13.07 1.57
CA PHE A 126 7.59 13.44 2.83
C PHE A 126 7.00 12.22 3.56
N THR A 127 6.19 11.42 2.86
CA THR A 127 5.54 10.24 3.46
C THR A 127 6.53 9.13 3.82
N GLN A 128 7.62 8.98 3.06
CA GLN A 128 8.72 8.06 3.41
C GLN A 128 9.46 8.48 4.68
N LYS A 129 9.57 9.78 4.96
CA LYS A 129 10.22 10.31 6.17
C LYS A 129 9.30 10.35 7.40
N CYS A 130 7.99 10.15 7.24
CA CYS A 130 7.05 10.23 8.34
C CYS A 130 7.16 9.01 9.28
N ASP A 131 7.70 9.22 10.49
CA ASP A 131 7.92 8.17 11.49
C ASP A 131 6.63 7.40 11.85
N LYS A 132 5.51 8.10 12.04
CA LYS A 132 4.20 7.48 12.32
C LYS A 132 3.80 6.53 11.19
N CYS A 133 3.92 6.96 9.93
CA CYS A 133 3.63 6.10 8.79
C CYS A 133 4.57 4.89 8.73
N GLN A 134 5.87 5.07 8.98
CA GLN A 134 6.82 3.96 8.91
C GLN A 134 6.59 2.90 10.00
N ARG A 135 6.22 3.32 11.22
CA ARG A 135 5.95 2.39 12.33
C ARG A 135 4.63 1.63 12.20
N PHE A 136 3.60 2.28 11.66
CA PHE A 136 2.24 1.72 11.59
C PHE A 136 1.86 1.22 10.19
N ALA A 137 2.78 1.24 9.23
CA ALA A 137 2.53 0.67 7.91
C ALA A 137 2.27 -0.83 8.01
N ASN A 138 1.18 -1.30 7.38
CA ASN A 138 0.86 -2.72 7.28
C ASN A 138 1.70 -3.41 6.19
N ILE A 139 3.03 -3.30 6.29
CA ILE A 139 3.97 -4.03 5.43
C ILE A 139 4.44 -5.22 6.26
N PRO A 140 4.13 -6.47 5.86
CA PRO A 140 4.73 -7.64 6.48
C PRO A 140 6.25 -7.54 6.33
N GLN A 141 6.96 -7.23 7.42
CA GLN A 141 8.43 -7.21 7.46
C GLN A 141 9.01 -8.64 7.57
N LEU A 142 8.16 -9.66 7.44
CA LEU A 142 8.57 -11.05 7.52
C LEU A 142 9.38 -11.38 6.25
N PRO A 143 10.59 -11.96 6.41
CA PRO A 143 11.31 -12.48 5.27
C PRO A 143 10.44 -13.52 4.56
N ALA A 144 10.55 -13.58 3.23
CA ALA A 144 9.90 -14.63 2.47
C ALA A 144 10.47 -15.98 2.94
N GLU A 145 9.66 -16.78 3.62
CA GLU A 145 10.05 -18.14 3.96
C GLU A 145 10.13 -18.97 2.68
N PRO A 146 11.23 -19.73 2.47
CA PRO A 146 11.34 -20.59 1.30
C PRO A 146 10.24 -21.66 1.35
N LEU A 147 9.33 -21.63 0.38
CA LEU A 147 8.32 -22.66 0.23
C LEU A 147 9.00 -24.00 -0.10
N THR A 148 8.85 -24.99 0.79
CA THR A 148 9.33 -26.35 0.52
C THR A 148 8.29 -27.06 -0.34
N ALA A 149 8.62 -27.33 -1.60
CA ALA A 149 7.75 -28.10 -2.47
C ALA A 149 7.62 -29.54 -1.94
N MET A 150 6.39 -29.96 -1.64
CA MET A 150 6.11 -31.32 -1.23
C MET A 150 6.11 -32.22 -2.47
N VAL A 151 7.16 -33.03 -2.64
CA VAL A 151 7.26 -33.99 -3.75
C VAL A 151 6.91 -35.38 -3.24
N SER A 152 5.77 -35.92 -3.70
CA SER A 152 5.44 -37.33 -3.49
C SER A 152 5.99 -38.15 -4.66
N PRO A 153 6.77 -39.23 -4.44
CA PRO A 153 7.42 -39.96 -5.51
C PRO A 153 6.51 -40.99 -6.22
N TRP A 154 5.40 -41.41 -5.59
CA TRP A 154 4.41 -42.33 -6.17
C TRP A 154 3.04 -42.19 -5.50
N PRO A 155 1.94 -42.68 -6.14
CA PRO A 155 0.60 -42.67 -5.54
C PRO A 155 0.57 -43.26 -4.13
N PHE A 156 -0.14 -42.60 -3.22
CA PHE A 156 -0.36 -43.01 -1.82
C PHE A 156 0.88 -43.01 -0.91
N ALA A 157 2.01 -42.42 -1.34
CA ALA A 157 3.21 -42.29 -0.51
C ALA A 157 3.08 -41.22 0.58
N GLN A 158 2.31 -40.15 0.32
CA GLN A 158 2.15 -39.03 1.23
C GLN A 158 0.78 -38.35 1.05
N TRP A 159 0.17 -38.00 2.18
CA TRP A 159 -1.17 -37.43 2.24
C TRP A 159 -1.17 -36.09 2.97
N GLY A 160 -1.94 -35.14 2.47
CA GLY A 160 -2.31 -33.92 3.21
C GLY A 160 -3.64 -34.14 3.92
N LEU A 161 -3.67 -33.90 5.23
CA LEU A 161 -4.89 -33.94 6.02
C LEU A 161 -5.32 -32.51 6.34
N ASP A 162 -6.60 -32.22 6.13
CA ASP A 162 -7.21 -30.95 6.51
C ASP A 162 -8.53 -31.18 7.25
N LEU A 163 -8.84 -30.26 8.17
CA LEU A 163 -10.07 -30.25 8.94
C LEU A 163 -10.98 -29.15 8.43
N ILE A 164 -12.13 -29.54 7.89
CA ILE A 164 -13.19 -28.59 7.55
C ILE A 164 -13.74 -28.01 8.85
N ARG A 165 -13.92 -26.68 8.86
CA ARG A 165 -14.51 -25.90 9.97
C ARG A 165 -15.77 -26.56 10.55
N PRO A 166 -16.16 -26.18 11.79
CA PRO A 166 -17.42 -26.64 12.36
C PRO A 166 -18.59 -26.38 11.40
N MET A 167 -19.19 -27.45 10.92
CA MET A 167 -20.40 -27.46 10.11
C MET A 167 -21.65 -27.52 11.01
N PRO A 168 -22.82 -27.13 10.48
CA PRO A 168 -24.09 -27.32 11.19
C PRO A 168 -24.24 -28.75 11.70
N GLU A 169 -24.75 -28.91 12.92
CA GLU A 169 -24.81 -30.20 13.59
C GLU A 169 -25.62 -31.24 12.80
N GLY A 170 -24.93 -32.29 12.35
CA GLY A 170 -25.58 -33.48 11.78
C GLY A 170 -26.04 -34.47 12.85
N LYS A 171 -26.73 -35.54 12.42
CA LYS A 171 -27.08 -36.66 13.32
C LYS A 171 -25.82 -37.21 14.01
N GLY A 172 -25.83 -37.20 15.35
CA GLY A 172 -24.71 -37.72 16.16
C GLY A 172 -23.71 -36.67 16.66
N GLN A 173 -24.05 -35.37 16.66
CA GLN A 173 -23.24 -34.26 17.21
C GLN A 173 -21.83 -34.09 16.59
N VAL A 174 -21.56 -34.74 15.45
CA VAL A 174 -20.31 -34.55 14.74
C VAL A 174 -20.38 -33.22 13.97
N LYS A 175 -19.37 -32.37 14.16
CA LYS A 175 -19.31 -31.00 13.59
C LYS A 175 -18.18 -30.83 12.59
N TYR A 176 -17.25 -31.76 12.51
CA TYR A 176 -16.04 -31.63 11.71
C TYR A 176 -16.01 -32.72 10.63
N ALA A 177 -15.42 -32.39 9.49
CA ALA A 177 -15.04 -33.37 8.49
C ALA A 177 -13.54 -33.34 8.28
N VAL A 178 -12.97 -34.52 8.04
CA VAL A 178 -11.57 -34.68 7.68
C VAL A 178 -11.51 -34.88 6.17
N VAL A 179 -10.61 -34.18 5.51
CA VAL A 179 -10.25 -34.40 4.10
C VAL A 179 -8.82 -34.90 4.06
N ALA A 180 -8.59 -36.00 3.36
CA ALA A 180 -7.28 -36.55 3.08
C ALA A 180 -7.03 -36.46 1.58
N VAL A 181 -5.93 -35.84 1.15
CA VAL A 181 -5.56 -35.71 -0.26
C VAL A 181 -4.21 -36.37 -0.51
N ASP A 182 -4.16 -37.35 -1.41
CA ASP A 182 -2.90 -37.91 -1.89
C ASP A 182 -2.13 -36.86 -2.72
N TYR A 183 -0.88 -36.58 -2.34
CA TYR A 183 -0.14 -35.48 -2.96
C TYR A 183 0.30 -35.77 -4.40
N PHE A 184 0.44 -37.04 -4.79
CA PHE A 184 0.85 -37.42 -6.14
C PHE A 184 -0.34 -37.34 -7.11
N THR A 185 -1.42 -38.05 -6.83
CA THR A 185 -2.59 -38.17 -7.71
C THR A 185 -3.56 -36.99 -7.58
N LYS A 186 -3.45 -36.21 -6.50
CA LYS A 186 -4.46 -35.22 -6.07
C LYS A 186 -5.84 -35.83 -5.81
N TRP A 187 -5.90 -37.15 -5.61
CA TRP A 187 -7.13 -37.82 -5.22
C TRP A 187 -7.48 -37.48 -3.77
N ALA A 188 -8.75 -37.15 -3.53
CA ALA A 188 -9.24 -36.69 -2.23
C ALA A 188 -10.29 -37.65 -1.66
N GLU A 189 -10.14 -38.00 -0.38
CA GLU A 189 -11.13 -38.72 0.43
C GLU A 189 -11.64 -37.80 1.54
N GLY A 190 -12.95 -37.55 1.55
CA GLY A 190 -13.61 -36.78 2.60
C GLY A 190 -14.50 -37.68 3.44
N ARG A 191 -14.43 -37.53 4.77
CA ARG A 191 -15.38 -38.17 5.69
C ARG A 191 -16.19 -37.12 6.44
N GLY A 192 -17.49 -37.10 6.15
CA GLY A 192 -18.43 -36.14 6.72
C GLY A 192 -19.04 -36.57 8.07
N PRO A 193 -19.73 -35.63 8.75
CA PRO A 193 -20.44 -35.89 9.99
C PRO A 193 -21.65 -36.79 9.74
N GLY A 194 -21.59 -38.05 10.17
CA GLY A 194 -22.70 -39.01 10.05
C GLY A 194 -22.31 -40.45 9.65
N HIS A 195 -21.09 -40.67 9.15
CA HIS A 195 -20.60 -42.01 8.76
C HIS A 195 -19.82 -42.71 9.87
N TYR A 196 -20.34 -42.73 11.10
CA TYR A 196 -19.76 -43.45 12.24
C TYR A 196 -20.58 -44.72 12.53
N HIS A 197 -20.35 -45.80 11.78
CA HIS A 197 -20.82 -47.11 12.22
C HIS A 197 -19.92 -47.62 13.34
N ARG A 198 -20.48 -47.73 14.57
CA ARG A 198 -19.86 -48.48 15.68
C ARG A 198 -19.58 -49.90 15.19
N GLY A 199 -18.32 -50.20 14.87
CA GLY A 199 -17.90 -51.55 14.50
C GLY A 199 -16.78 -51.67 13.47
N SER A 200 -16.39 -50.60 12.75
CA SER A 200 -15.36 -50.71 11.71
C SER A 200 -14.05 -50.02 12.09
N HIS A 201 -13.23 -50.71 12.90
CA HIS A 201 -11.78 -50.46 13.02
C HIS A 201 -11.03 -50.89 11.74
N ARG A 202 -11.46 -50.40 10.57
CA ARG A 202 -10.82 -50.68 9.28
C ARG A 202 -10.82 -49.45 8.39
N ILE A 203 -10.04 -48.46 8.77
CA ILE A 203 -9.59 -47.40 7.86
C ILE A 203 -8.11 -47.19 8.12
N PHE A 204 -7.30 -48.11 7.60
CA PHE A 204 -5.92 -47.91 7.13
C PHE A 204 -5.43 -49.25 6.58
N CYS A 205 -5.92 -49.64 5.39
CA CYS A 205 -5.34 -50.65 4.48
C CYS A 205 -6.37 -51.04 3.40
N LEU A 206 -6.71 -50.13 2.48
CA LEU A 206 -7.37 -50.52 1.23
C LEU A 206 -6.78 -49.76 0.04
N ALA A 207 -5.51 -50.02 -0.23
CA ALA A 207 -4.91 -49.81 -1.56
C ALA A 207 -3.78 -50.80 -1.81
N LYS A 208 -4.04 -52.11 -1.66
CA LYS A 208 -3.17 -53.16 -2.26
C LYS A 208 -3.92 -54.15 -3.15
N HIS A 209 -5.25 -54.10 -3.23
CA HIS A 209 -6.01 -55.07 -4.03
C HIS A 209 -7.11 -54.43 -4.86
N ARG A 210 -6.74 -53.65 -5.89
CA ARG A 210 -7.48 -53.54 -7.17
C ARG A 210 -6.87 -52.47 -8.09
N MET A 211 -5.76 -52.79 -8.74
CA MET A 211 -5.50 -52.32 -10.11
C MET A 211 -4.88 -53.49 -10.88
N SER A 212 -5.73 -54.44 -11.27
CA SER A 212 -5.43 -55.37 -12.36
C SER A 212 -5.71 -54.62 -13.65
N LEU A 213 -4.67 -54.02 -14.23
CA LEU A 213 -4.65 -53.64 -15.63
C LEU A 213 -3.70 -54.63 -16.34
N ARG A 214 -4.30 -55.60 -17.05
CA ARG A 214 -3.68 -56.33 -18.17
C ARG A 214 -3.22 -55.27 -19.19
N HIS A 215 -1.99 -55.24 -19.73
CA HIS A 215 -1.26 -56.19 -20.60
C HIS A 215 0.09 -55.49 -21.02
N PRO A 216 1.01 -56.07 -21.84
CA PRO A 216 1.92 -57.20 -21.65
C PRO A 216 3.44 -56.84 -21.69
N GLN A 217 4.26 -57.86 -21.38
CA GLN A 217 5.68 -58.03 -21.72
C GLN A 217 6.72 -57.14 -21.02
N LEU A 218 7.36 -57.71 -20.00
CA LEU A 218 8.81 -57.97 -20.01
C LEU A 218 9.16 -58.88 -18.82
N HIS A 219 9.48 -60.13 -19.15
CA HIS A 219 10.12 -61.04 -18.21
C HIS A 219 11.47 -60.44 -17.78
N ARG A 220 11.64 -60.22 -16.48
CA ARG A 220 12.94 -60.42 -15.83
C ARG A 220 12.74 -60.68 -14.34
N HIS A 221 12.96 -61.93 -13.97
CA HIS A 221 13.20 -62.35 -12.59
C HIS A 221 14.33 -61.51 -11.99
N ARG A 222 14.05 -60.79 -10.91
CA ARG A 222 15.06 -60.47 -9.88
C ARG A 222 14.41 -60.64 -8.51
N GLN A 223 14.82 -61.70 -7.83
CA GLN A 223 14.71 -61.84 -6.38
C GLN A 223 15.52 -60.71 -5.74
N TRP A 224 14.99 -60.12 -4.68
CA TRP A 224 15.75 -59.24 -3.77
C TRP A 224 15.77 -59.87 -2.38
N PRO A 225 16.88 -59.75 -1.63
CA PRO A 225 17.04 -60.37 -0.33
C PRO A 225 16.39 -59.53 0.77
N SER A 226 16.04 -60.20 1.86
CA SER A 226 15.54 -59.60 3.10
C SER A 226 16.66 -58.88 3.84
N ILE A 227 16.39 -57.63 4.24
CA ILE A 227 16.93 -56.97 5.44
C ILE A 227 15.75 -56.30 6.14
#